data_AF-A0A4P9A2W4-F1
#
_entry.id   AF-A0A4P9A2W4-F1
#
_cell.length_a   1.000
_cell.length_b   1.000
_cell.length_c   1.000
_cell.angle_alpha   90.00
_cell.angle_beta   90.00
_cell.angle_gamma   90.00
#
_symmetry.space_group_name_H-M   'P 1'
#
loop_
_entity.id
_entity.type
_entity.pdbx_description
1 polymer ?
#
loop_
_entity_poly.entity_id
_entity_poly.type
_entity_poly.pdbx_seq_one_letter_code
_entity_poly.pdbx_strand_id
1 'polypeptide(L)'
;MIIISAECYNKASMELLKGFVTMKADLGKAPCHLPISRALSQIAAEESEAIFIGDIAIIIDNLRMLNDQSWQELDSVELLPRDTLEDKKLLDLIYVTDQPATKPRKIKLQLQFSDPSIELRILWRELAHFLNLSIGQRVCQEFGAYFAHEDARDSANSTTVISTFLINPRIMPITQIEEITASVKHTLETITKLEVMQRFANYLSLASYSSNPHAAPDEDRLLREFGAILGSAGWKKIASVENLTKVLRATQISLYQHGSKQTKIDISS
;
A
#
# COMPACT_ATOMS: atom_id res chain seq x y z
N MET A 1 -7.04 -18.38 12.98
CA MET A 1 -7.68 -18.47 14.31
C MET A 1 -6.86 -17.62 15.26
N ILE A 2 -7.31 -16.40 15.56
CA ILE A 2 -6.61 -15.52 16.49
C ILE A 2 -6.86 -16.05 17.90
N ILE A 3 -5.84 -16.59 18.54
CA ILE A 3 -5.89 -16.99 19.94
C ILE A 3 -5.31 -15.84 20.76
N ILE A 4 -6.18 -15.01 21.34
CA ILE A 4 -5.77 -14.08 22.39
C ILE A 4 -5.65 -14.88 23.68
N SER A 5 -4.41 -15.25 24.03
CA SER A 5 -4.10 -15.94 25.28
C SER A 5 -3.85 -14.91 26.37
N ALA A 6 -4.65 -14.92 27.43
CA ALA A 6 -4.46 -14.08 28.60
C ALA A 6 -4.51 -14.94 29.85
N GLU A 7 -3.56 -14.73 30.76
CA GLU A 7 -3.58 -15.36 32.07
C GLU A 7 -4.48 -14.55 33.00
N CYS A 8 -5.60 -15.17 33.42
CA CYS A 8 -6.57 -14.54 34.31
C CYS A 8 -6.34 -14.97 35.75
N TYR A 9 -5.96 -14.02 36.60
CA TYR A 9 -5.62 -14.28 38.00
C TYR A 9 -6.80 -14.11 38.97
N ASN A 10 -7.98 -13.70 38.47
CA ASN A 10 -9.21 -13.63 39.27
C ASN A 10 -10.49 -13.74 38.43
N LYS A 11 -11.63 -13.97 39.10
CA LYS A 11 -12.95 -14.15 38.47
C LYS A 11 -13.37 -12.94 37.62
N ALA A 12 -13.00 -11.72 38.02
CA ALA A 12 -13.31 -10.51 37.26
C ALA A 12 -12.52 -10.45 35.93
N SER A 13 -11.23 -10.78 35.94
CA SER A 13 -10.40 -10.86 34.73
C SER A 13 -10.87 -11.94 33.75
N MET A 14 -11.41 -13.06 34.27
CA MET A 14 -11.95 -14.14 33.46
C MET A 14 -13.29 -13.78 32.80
N GLU A 15 -14.18 -13.08 33.51
CA GLU A 15 -15.41 -12.52 32.92
C GLU A 15 -15.12 -11.40 31.91
N LEU A 16 -14.07 -10.61 32.16
CA LEU A 16 -13.60 -9.57 31.24
C LEU A 16 -13.05 -10.16 29.93
N LEU A 17 -12.28 -11.24 29.99
CA LEU A 17 -11.79 -11.95 28.81
C LEU A 17 -12.94 -12.56 27.97
N LYS A 18 -13.94 -13.15 28.63
CA LYS A 18 -15.15 -13.66 27.94
C LYS A 18 -15.91 -12.56 27.19
N GLY A 19 -15.88 -11.34 27.72
CA GLY A 19 -16.49 -10.17 27.09
C GLY A 19 -15.61 -9.44 26.09
N PHE A 20 -14.32 -9.81 25.92
CA PHE A 20 -13.30 -8.99 25.24
C PHE A 20 -13.66 -8.62 23.80
N VAL A 21 -14.20 -9.57 23.03
CA VAL A 21 -14.66 -9.38 21.64
C VAL A 21 -15.79 -8.35 21.55
N THR A 22 -16.51 -8.14 22.65
CA THR A 22 -17.65 -7.21 22.78
C THR A 22 -17.37 -6.04 23.73
N MET A 23 -16.15 -5.94 24.25
CA MET A 23 -15.80 -5.02 25.32
C MET A 23 -15.75 -3.59 24.79
N LYS A 24 -16.11 -2.64 25.66
CA LYS A 24 -16.11 -1.21 25.33
C LYS A 24 -14.72 -0.66 25.64
N ALA A 25 -13.99 -0.16 24.65
CA ALA A 25 -12.82 0.69 24.89
C ALA A 25 -13.28 2.15 24.89
N ASP A 26 -13.05 2.86 25.99
CA ASP A 26 -13.27 4.30 26.05
C ASP A 26 -12.09 5.00 25.37
N LEU A 27 -12.27 5.37 24.10
CA LEU A 27 -11.31 6.14 23.31
C LEU A 27 -11.91 7.49 22.89
N GLY A 28 -12.94 7.98 23.60
CA GLY A 28 -13.60 9.26 23.31
C GLY A 28 -14.97 9.13 22.62
N LYS A 29 -15.38 10.16 21.88
CA LYS A 29 -16.79 10.43 21.47
C LYS A 29 -17.45 9.43 20.49
N ALA A 30 -16.77 8.37 20.05
CA ALA A 30 -17.35 7.35 19.15
C ALA A 30 -17.96 6.19 19.96
N PRO A 31 -18.97 5.46 19.44
CA PRO A 31 -19.52 4.29 20.12
C PRO A 31 -18.42 3.28 20.46
N CYS A 32 -18.29 2.96 21.74
CA CYS A 32 -17.12 2.31 22.34
C CYS A 32 -16.78 0.90 21.80
N HIS A 33 -17.64 0.31 20.96
CA HIS A 33 -17.45 -1.01 20.32
C HIS A 33 -16.78 -0.91 18.95
N LEU A 34 -16.85 0.26 18.30
CA LEU A 34 -16.44 0.41 16.91
C LEU A 34 -14.91 0.28 16.72
N PRO A 35 -14.04 0.83 17.60
CA PRO A 35 -12.59 0.67 17.45
C PRO A 35 -12.10 -0.77 17.63
N ILE A 36 -12.65 -1.51 18.61
CA ILE A 36 -12.27 -2.91 18.87
C ILE A 36 -12.73 -3.81 17.72
N SER A 37 -13.97 -3.67 17.25
CA SER A 37 -14.46 -4.44 16.10
C SER A 37 -13.64 -4.17 14.82
N ARG A 38 -13.20 -2.93 14.60
CA ARG A 38 -12.32 -2.60 13.46
C ARG A 38 -10.96 -3.26 13.58
N ALA A 39 -10.33 -3.20 14.75
CA ALA A 39 -9.05 -3.86 14.99
C ALA A 39 -9.15 -5.38 14.81
N LEU A 40 -10.18 -6.01 15.37
CA LEU A 40 -10.44 -7.44 15.20
C LEU A 40 -10.72 -7.83 13.75
N SER A 41 -11.46 -6.99 13.01
CA SER A 41 -11.70 -7.19 11.58
C SER A 41 -10.40 -7.17 10.78
N GLN A 42 -9.51 -6.23 11.08
CA GLN A 42 -8.22 -6.12 10.41
C GLN A 42 -7.34 -7.35 10.66
N ILE A 43 -7.16 -7.75 11.93
CA ILE A 43 -6.35 -8.94 12.26
C ILE A 43 -6.97 -10.19 11.63
N ALA A 44 -8.30 -10.34 11.68
CA ALA A 44 -8.96 -11.51 11.12
C ALA A 44 -8.98 -11.52 9.58
N ALA A 45 -8.79 -10.38 8.92
CA ALA A 45 -8.61 -10.28 7.48
C ALA A 45 -7.15 -10.58 7.08
N GLU A 46 -6.17 -10.13 7.86
CA GLU A 46 -4.75 -10.45 7.71
C GLU A 46 -4.47 -11.95 7.73
N GLU A 47 -5.14 -12.72 8.60
CA GLU A 47 -4.97 -14.17 8.70
C GLU A 47 -5.14 -14.92 7.36
N SER A 48 -5.91 -14.35 6.43
CA SER A 48 -6.10 -14.96 5.09
C SER A 48 -4.90 -14.78 4.15
N GLU A 49 -3.96 -13.91 4.48
CA GLU A 49 -2.74 -13.61 3.73
C GLU A 49 -1.48 -13.99 4.54
N ALA A 50 -1.62 -14.84 5.57
CA ALA A 50 -0.51 -15.26 6.42
C ALA A 50 0.61 -15.91 5.59
N ILE A 51 1.80 -15.33 5.67
CA ILE A 51 2.98 -15.76 4.95
C ILE A 51 3.77 -16.74 5.82
N PHE A 52 4.24 -17.84 5.22
CA PHE A 52 5.18 -18.75 5.87
C PHE A 52 6.56 -18.62 5.23
N ILE A 53 7.55 -18.45 6.11
CA ILE A 53 8.96 -18.39 5.70
C ILE A 53 9.46 -19.83 5.59
N GLY A 54 10.03 -20.16 4.43
CA GLY A 54 10.68 -21.43 4.18
C GLY A 54 12.04 -21.53 4.87
N ASP A 55 13.00 -22.15 4.21
CA ASP A 55 14.31 -22.45 4.79
C ASP A 55 15.13 -21.18 5.09
N ILE A 56 15.12 -20.77 6.37
CA ILE A 56 15.83 -19.61 6.90
C ILE A 56 17.33 -19.70 6.61
N ALA A 57 17.91 -20.90 6.57
CA ALA A 57 19.35 -21.06 6.34
C ALA A 57 19.75 -20.63 4.92
N ILE A 58 18.94 -20.98 3.91
CA ILE A 58 19.18 -20.60 2.51
C ILE A 58 19.08 -19.08 2.32
N ILE A 59 18.16 -18.42 3.02
CA ILE A 59 18.03 -16.95 2.99
C ILE A 59 19.31 -16.30 3.55
N ILE A 60 19.81 -16.78 4.70
CA ILE A 60 21.02 -16.25 5.34
C ILE A 60 22.24 -16.38 4.42
N ASP A 61 22.40 -17.52 3.74
CA ASP A 61 23.58 -17.76 2.89
C ASP A 61 23.56 -16.89 1.62
N ASN A 62 22.40 -16.66 1.00
CA ASN A 62 22.29 -15.74 -0.13
C ASN A 62 22.60 -14.28 0.26
N LEU A 63 22.16 -13.84 1.43
CA LEU A 63 22.47 -12.50 1.94
C LEU A 63 23.98 -12.30 2.16
N ARG A 64 24.68 -13.33 2.64
CA ARG A 64 26.15 -13.30 2.78
C ARG A 64 26.83 -13.15 1.42
N MET A 65 26.39 -13.89 0.41
CA MET A 65 26.95 -13.80 -0.95
C MET A 65 26.78 -12.40 -1.58
N LEU A 66 25.65 -11.74 -1.35
CA LEU A 66 25.39 -10.38 -1.84
C LEU A 66 26.25 -9.33 -1.13
N ASN A 67 26.47 -9.49 0.18
CA ASN A 67 27.32 -8.59 0.97
C ASN A 67 28.76 -8.52 0.44
N ASP A 68 29.24 -9.58 -0.19
CA ASP A 68 30.61 -9.67 -0.70
C ASP A 68 30.77 -9.10 -2.13
N GLN A 69 29.70 -8.57 -2.73
CA GLN A 69 29.75 -7.95 -4.07
C GLN A 69 30.22 -6.49 -4.02
N SER A 70 30.79 -6.03 -5.14
CA SER A 70 31.16 -4.61 -5.31
C SER A 70 29.96 -3.80 -5.79
N TRP A 71 29.61 -2.75 -5.03
CA TRP A 71 28.45 -1.90 -5.28
C TRP A 71 28.84 -0.57 -5.95
N GLN A 72 27.93 0.00 -6.75
CA GLN A 72 28.07 1.31 -7.41
C GLN A 72 27.12 2.34 -6.78
N GLU A 73 27.53 3.61 -6.71
CA GLU A 73 26.72 4.70 -6.14
C GLU A 73 25.57 5.13 -7.06
N LEU A 74 24.33 4.99 -6.58
CA LEU A 74 23.13 5.31 -7.34
C LEU A 74 22.95 6.81 -7.63
N ASP A 75 23.46 7.69 -6.76
CA ASP A 75 23.37 9.15 -6.94
C ASP A 75 24.11 9.66 -8.18
N SER A 76 25.06 8.87 -8.72
CA SER A 76 25.79 9.20 -9.96
C SER A 76 25.04 8.83 -11.24
N VAL A 77 23.89 8.17 -11.12
CA VAL A 77 23.13 7.60 -12.23
C VAL A 77 21.95 8.50 -12.60
N GLU A 78 21.86 8.88 -13.88
CA GLU A 78 20.66 9.58 -14.41
C GLU A 78 19.52 8.61 -14.75
N LEU A 79 19.83 7.51 -15.45
CA LEU A 79 18.90 6.45 -15.83
C LEU A 79 19.67 5.15 -16.09
N LEU A 80 19.41 4.11 -15.29
CA LEU A 80 19.93 2.77 -15.56
C LEU A 80 18.90 1.99 -16.40
N PRO A 81 19.28 1.51 -17.61
CA PRO A 81 18.39 0.72 -18.46
C PRO A 81 18.26 -0.72 -17.96
N ARG A 82 17.26 -1.42 -18.49
CA ARG A 82 16.95 -2.81 -18.18
C ARG A 82 18.04 -3.76 -18.71
N ASP A 83 18.80 -4.38 -17.82
CA ASP A 83 19.51 -5.60 -18.18
C ASP A 83 18.53 -6.77 -18.27
N THR A 84 18.72 -7.64 -19.26
CA THR A 84 17.98 -8.89 -19.41
C THR A 84 18.32 -9.81 -18.25
N LEU A 85 17.56 -9.70 -17.16
CA LEU A 85 17.51 -10.73 -16.12
C LEU A 85 16.99 -12.01 -16.79
N GLU A 86 17.90 -12.94 -17.07
CA GLU A 86 17.52 -14.30 -17.44
C GLU A 86 16.70 -14.90 -16.31
N ASP A 87 15.51 -15.37 -16.67
CA ASP A 87 14.47 -15.89 -15.80
C ASP A 87 14.94 -17.21 -15.15
N LYS A 88 15.83 -17.10 -14.15
CA LYS A 88 16.19 -18.24 -13.32
C LYS A 88 14.95 -18.57 -12.50
N LYS A 89 14.45 -19.80 -12.63
CA LYS A 89 13.42 -20.36 -11.75
C LYS A 89 13.89 -20.25 -10.30
N LEU A 90 13.54 -19.14 -9.65
CA LEU A 90 13.73 -18.96 -8.22
C LEU A 90 12.71 -19.87 -7.53
N LEU A 91 13.19 -20.73 -6.63
CA LEU A 91 12.30 -21.40 -5.69
C LEU A 91 11.77 -20.34 -4.74
N ASP A 92 10.45 -20.23 -4.61
CA ASP A 92 9.82 -19.30 -3.68
C ASP A 92 10.25 -19.66 -2.25
N LEU A 93 11.21 -18.91 -1.69
CA LEU A 93 11.69 -19.06 -0.31
C LEU A 93 10.63 -18.63 0.73
N ILE A 94 9.59 -17.96 0.26
CA ILE A 94 8.46 -17.45 1.02
C ILE A 94 7.20 -17.85 0.26
N TYR A 95 6.28 -18.58 0.90
CA TYR A 95 5.07 -19.09 0.25
C TYR A 95 3.82 -18.90 1.10
N VAL A 96 2.68 -18.80 0.41
CA VAL A 96 1.34 -18.73 1.03
C VAL A 96 0.83 -20.16 1.23
N THR A 97 0.21 -20.45 2.37
CA THR A 97 -0.42 -21.75 2.63
C THR A 97 -1.94 -21.68 2.51
N ASP A 98 -2.57 -22.78 2.09
CA ASP A 98 -4.03 -22.94 2.02
C ASP A 98 -4.67 -23.18 3.40
N GLN A 99 -4.35 -22.38 4.41
CA GLN A 99 -5.05 -22.49 5.69
C GLN A 99 -6.52 -22.07 5.52
N PRO A 100 -7.47 -22.80 6.13
CA PRO A 100 -8.89 -22.46 6.06
C PRO A 100 -9.16 -21.16 6.83
N ALA A 101 -9.04 -20.04 6.14
CA ALA A 101 -9.46 -18.72 6.61
C ALA A 101 -10.89 -18.42 6.15
N THR A 102 -11.61 -17.58 6.92
CA THR A 102 -12.90 -17.07 6.45
C THR A 102 -12.64 -16.20 5.23
N LYS A 103 -13.26 -16.53 4.08
CA LYS A 103 -13.05 -15.78 2.84
C LYS A 103 -13.39 -14.29 3.06
N PRO A 104 -12.40 -13.38 3.00
CA PRO A 104 -12.64 -11.98 3.22
C PRO A 104 -13.40 -11.38 2.04
N ARG A 105 -14.11 -10.29 2.29
CA ARG A 105 -14.63 -9.43 1.23
C ARG A 105 -13.47 -8.61 0.67
N LYS A 106 -13.27 -8.68 -0.65
CA LYS A 106 -12.21 -7.95 -1.35
C LYS A 106 -12.73 -6.63 -1.92
N ILE A 107 -12.00 -5.56 -1.65
CA ILE A 107 -12.20 -4.24 -2.23
C ILE A 107 -10.91 -3.87 -2.95
N LYS A 108 -11.01 -3.38 -4.19
CA LYS A 108 -9.87 -2.97 -4.99
C LYS A 108 -9.96 -1.50 -5.30
N LEU A 109 -8.91 -0.76 -5.00
CA LEU A 109 -8.70 0.60 -5.47
C LEU A 109 -7.73 0.54 -6.64
N GLN A 110 -8.18 0.99 -7.81
CA GLN A 110 -7.35 1.07 -9.01
C GLN A 110 -7.07 2.53 -9.34
N LEU A 111 -5.80 2.85 -9.53
CA LEU A 111 -5.33 4.09 -10.10
C LEU A 111 -4.70 3.76 -11.45
N GLN A 112 -5.08 4.50 -12.49
CA GLN A 112 -4.55 4.32 -13.83
C GLN A 112 -4.10 5.66 -14.41
N PHE A 113 -2.97 5.63 -15.12
CA PHE A 113 -2.45 6.77 -15.86
C PHE A 113 -1.96 6.32 -17.21
N SER A 114 -2.14 7.18 -18.21
CA SER A 114 -1.77 6.91 -19.59
C SER A 114 -1.01 8.10 -20.15
N ASP A 115 0.30 7.94 -20.33
CA ASP A 115 1.18 8.93 -20.94
C ASP A 115 2.38 8.20 -21.58
N PRO A 116 2.82 8.60 -22.78
CA PRO A 116 3.97 8.00 -23.43
C PRO A 116 5.31 8.31 -22.71
N SER A 117 5.41 9.38 -21.91
CA SER A 117 6.63 9.72 -21.17
C SER A 117 6.81 8.82 -19.96
N ILE A 118 7.88 8.02 -19.96
CA ILE A 118 8.25 7.18 -18.83
C ILE A 118 8.51 8.01 -17.57
N GLU A 119 9.08 9.21 -17.69
CA GLU A 119 9.35 10.08 -16.56
C GLU A 119 8.06 10.56 -15.89
N LEU A 120 7.03 10.91 -16.69
CA LEU A 120 5.72 11.26 -16.13
C LEU A 120 5.02 10.05 -15.52
N ARG A 121 5.23 8.83 -16.05
CA ARG A 121 4.70 7.60 -15.45
C ARG A 121 5.38 7.26 -14.13
N ILE A 122 6.69 7.44 -14.02
CA ILE A 122 7.45 7.29 -12.77
C ILE A 122 7.03 8.34 -11.74
N LEU A 123 6.91 9.62 -12.13
CA LEU A 123 6.39 10.67 -11.24
C LEU A 123 4.97 10.35 -10.77
N TRP A 124 4.11 9.92 -11.70
CA TRP A 124 2.76 9.50 -11.39
C TRP A 124 2.76 8.33 -10.40
N ARG A 125 3.66 7.36 -10.53
CA ARG A 125 3.72 6.21 -9.64
C ARG A 125 4.01 6.60 -8.21
N GLU A 126 4.97 7.49 -7.99
CA GLU A 126 5.27 7.99 -6.65
C GLU A 126 4.09 8.76 -6.06
N LEU A 127 3.40 9.57 -6.89
CA LEU A 127 2.16 10.20 -6.46
C LEU A 127 1.09 9.16 -6.11
N ALA A 128 0.87 8.16 -6.96
CA ALA A 128 -0.11 7.09 -6.75
C ALA A 128 0.19 6.30 -5.48
N HIS A 129 1.47 6.05 -5.18
CA HIS A 129 1.89 5.42 -3.94
C HIS A 129 1.53 6.29 -2.72
N PHE A 130 1.84 7.58 -2.76
CA PHE A 130 1.45 8.53 -1.71
C PHE A 130 -0.07 8.59 -1.50
N LEU A 131 -0.85 8.61 -2.59
CA LEU A 131 -2.30 8.57 -2.54
C LEU A 131 -2.80 7.26 -1.90
N ASN A 132 -2.26 6.12 -2.34
CA ASN A 132 -2.65 4.80 -1.84
C ASN A 132 -2.31 4.61 -0.37
N LEU A 133 -1.18 5.10 0.12
CA LEU A 133 -0.85 5.07 1.56
C LEU A 133 -1.86 5.89 2.36
N SER A 134 -2.17 7.11 1.91
CA SER A 134 -3.10 8.00 2.60
C SER A 134 -4.53 7.44 2.63
N ILE A 135 -5.00 6.97 1.47
CA ILE A 135 -6.31 6.34 1.32
C ILE A 135 -6.35 5.03 2.12
N GLY A 136 -5.31 4.21 2.00
CA GLY A 136 -5.24 2.91 2.64
C GLY A 136 -5.27 3.03 4.16
N GLN A 137 -4.53 3.98 4.73
CA GLN A 137 -4.59 4.28 6.16
C GLN A 137 -6.01 4.67 6.58
N ARG A 138 -6.68 5.56 5.85
CA ARG A 138 -8.05 5.98 6.15
C ARG A 138 -9.03 4.82 6.07
N VAL A 139 -8.95 4.02 5.01
CA VAL A 139 -9.83 2.88 4.77
C VAL A 139 -9.66 1.82 5.85
N CYS A 140 -8.42 1.49 6.23
CA CYS A 140 -8.15 0.56 7.32
C CYS A 140 -8.73 1.07 8.65
N GLN A 141 -8.49 2.34 8.98
CA GLN A 141 -8.94 2.95 10.25
C GLN A 141 -10.46 3.11 10.36
N GLU A 142 -11.14 3.45 9.27
CA GLU A 142 -12.59 3.72 9.29
C GLU A 142 -13.44 2.47 9.06
N PHE A 143 -12.91 1.47 8.35
CA PHE A 143 -13.69 0.30 7.94
C PHE A 143 -13.16 -1.02 8.48
N GLY A 144 -12.10 -1.02 9.29
CA GLY A 144 -11.50 -2.24 9.82
C GLY A 144 -10.99 -3.15 8.70
N ALA A 145 -10.55 -2.52 7.60
CA ALA A 145 -9.96 -3.21 6.48
C ALA A 145 -8.49 -3.51 6.76
N TYR A 146 -8.00 -4.59 6.15
CA TYR A 146 -6.59 -4.91 6.06
C TYR A 146 -6.11 -4.59 4.65
N PHE A 147 -5.01 -3.84 4.53
CA PHE A 147 -4.33 -3.64 3.26
C PHE A 147 -3.48 -4.88 2.96
N ALA A 148 -3.85 -5.64 1.93
CA ALA A 148 -3.19 -6.90 1.62
C ALA A 148 -1.93 -6.70 0.78
N HIS A 149 -2.06 -6.02 -0.35
CA HIS A 149 -0.95 -5.73 -1.25
C HIS A 149 -1.33 -4.63 -2.23
N GLU A 150 -0.30 -4.07 -2.87
CA GLU A 150 -0.37 -3.19 -4.02
C GLU A 150 0.37 -3.85 -5.19
N ASP A 151 -0.32 -4.02 -6.31
CA ASP A 151 0.27 -4.51 -7.55
C ASP A 151 0.36 -3.37 -8.56
N ALA A 152 1.53 -3.17 -9.16
CA ALA A 152 1.72 -2.23 -10.27
C ALA A 152 2.03 -2.97 -11.57
N ARG A 153 1.50 -2.46 -12.68
CA ARG A 153 1.77 -2.94 -14.04
C ARG A 153 2.06 -1.75 -14.94
N ASP A 154 3.25 -1.69 -15.50
CA ASP A 154 3.58 -0.76 -16.57
C ASP A 154 3.47 -1.40 -17.95
N SER A 155 3.07 -0.59 -18.91
CA SER A 155 3.06 -0.89 -20.33
C SER A 155 3.53 0.34 -21.08
N ALA A 156 3.86 0.21 -22.37
CA ALA A 156 4.52 1.26 -23.15
C ALA A 156 3.86 2.65 -23.06
N ASN A 157 2.55 2.76 -22.79
CA ASN A 157 1.82 4.01 -22.70
C ASN A 157 0.89 4.11 -21.48
N SER A 158 0.91 3.16 -20.56
CA SER A 158 -0.03 3.15 -19.43
C SER A 158 0.51 2.38 -18.24
N THR A 159 0.33 2.96 -17.06
CA THR A 159 0.61 2.32 -15.79
C THR A 159 -0.68 2.18 -15.00
N THR A 160 -0.87 1.00 -14.41
CA THR A 160 -1.99 0.73 -13.50
C THR A 160 -1.46 0.26 -12.17
N VAL A 161 -2.00 0.78 -11.08
CA VAL A 161 -1.75 0.33 -9.72
C VAL A 161 -3.06 -0.14 -9.10
N ILE A 162 -3.06 -1.31 -8.50
CA ILE A 162 -4.21 -1.91 -7.83
C ILE A 162 -3.84 -2.18 -6.37
N SER A 163 -4.49 -1.46 -5.45
CA SER A 163 -4.44 -1.73 -4.02
C SER A 163 -5.60 -2.63 -3.62
N THR A 164 -5.32 -3.75 -2.96
CA THR A 164 -6.34 -4.70 -2.48
C THR A 164 -6.53 -4.56 -0.97
N PHE A 165 -7.78 -4.33 -0.56
CA PHE A 165 -8.22 -4.29 0.82
C PHE A 165 -9.13 -5.48 1.13
N LEU A 166 -8.95 -6.05 2.32
CA LEU A 166 -9.70 -7.19 2.82
C LEU A 166 -10.52 -6.78 4.04
N ILE A 167 -11.80 -7.12 4.04
CA ILE A 167 -12.71 -6.87 5.17
C ILE A 167 -13.27 -8.21 5.64
N ASN A 168 -13.27 -8.45 6.95
CA ASN A 168 -13.91 -9.63 7.51
C ASN A 168 -15.44 -9.43 7.58
N PRO A 169 -16.24 -10.13 6.76
CA PRO A 169 -17.68 -9.88 6.68
C PRO A 169 -18.45 -10.34 7.93
N ARG A 170 -17.84 -11.16 8.81
CA ARG A 170 -18.47 -11.60 10.07
C ARG A 170 -18.40 -10.52 11.14
N ILE A 171 -17.32 -9.73 11.13
CA ILE A 171 -17.07 -8.67 12.12
C ILE A 171 -17.61 -7.33 11.61
N MET A 172 -17.50 -7.06 10.31
CA MET A 172 -17.99 -5.85 9.64
C MET A 172 -18.99 -6.20 8.52
N PRO A 173 -20.22 -6.62 8.85
CA PRO A 173 -21.19 -7.11 7.87
C PRO A 173 -21.82 -6.03 6.97
N ILE A 174 -21.80 -4.75 7.38
CA ILE A 174 -22.58 -3.65 6.76
C ILE A 174 -21.67 -2.53 6.21
N THR A 175 -20.44 -2.80 5.81
CA THR A 175 -19.64 -1.75 5.18
C THR A 175 -20.16 -1.47 3.77
N GLN A 176 -20.81 -0.33 3.53
CA GLN A 176 -21.29 0.03 2.19
C GLN A 176 -20.13 0.55 1.33
N ILE A 177 -20.10 0.17 0.04
CA ILE A 177 -19.02 0.61 -0.85
C ILE A 177 -19.09 2.13 -1.09
N GLU A 178 -20.28 2.70 -0.97
CA GLU A 178 -20.60 4.11 -1.05
C GLU A 178 -19.93 4.91 0.07
N GLU A 179 -19.91 4.39 1.30
CA GLU A 179 -19.24 5.03 2.44
C GLU A 179 -17.72 5.02 2.25
N ILE A 180 -17.16 3.91 1.77
CA ILE A 180 -15.74 3.80 1.43
C ILE A 180 -15.42 4.78 0.30
N THR A 181 -16.25 4.85 -0.73
CA THR A 181 -16.08 5.77 -1.86
C THR A 181 -16.07 7.23 -1.38
N ALA A 182 -17.00 7.60 -0.49
CA ALA A 182 -17.05 8.94 0.08
C ALA A 182 -15.81 9.27 0.91
N SER A 183 -15.32 8.31 1.71
CA SER A 183 -14.08 8.47 2.49
C SER A 183 -12.83 8.60 1.60
N VAL A 184 -12.73 7.78 0.55
CA VAL A 184 -11.67 7.86 -0.46
C VAL A 184 -11.69 9.23 -1.15
N LYS A 185 -12.87 9.67 -1.60
CA LYS A 185 -13.04 10.98 -2.24
C LYS A 185 -12.62 12.13 -1.32
N HIS A 186 -13.08 12.12 -0.08
CA HIS A 186 -12.72 13.14 0.91
C HIS A 186 -11.21 13.16 1.20
N THR A 187 -10.60 11.98 1.28
CA THR A 187 -9.15 11.84 1.48
C THR A 187 -8.38 12.42 0.29
N LEU A 188 -8.76 12.05 -0.94
CA LEU A 188 -8.20 12.60 -2.17
C LEU A 188 -8.27 14.12 -2.19
N GLU A 189 -9.45 14.71 -2.01
CA GLU A 189 -9.66 16.17 -1.99
C GLU A 189 -8.80 16.88 -0.93
N THR A 190 -8.48 16.19 0.16
CA THR A 190 -7.62 16.73 1.23
C THR A 190 -6.15 16.66 0.86
N ILE A 191 -5.68 15.52 0.36
CA ILE A 191 -4.26 15.28 0.10
C ILE A 191 -3.79 15.82 -1.26
N THR A 192 -4.71 16.17 -2.16
CA THR A 192 -4.38 16.80 -3.45
C THR A 192 -4.46 18.32 -3.43
N LYS A 193 -4.64 18.95 -2.26
CA LYS A 193 -4.56 20.41 -2.12
C LYS A 193 -3.21 20.93 -2.56
N LEU A 194 -3.20 22.15 -3.10
CA LEU A 194 -1.99 22.78 -3.65
C LEU A 194 -0.81 22.74 -2.67
N GLU A 195 -1.01 23.10 -1.42
CA GLU A 195 0.02 23.12 -0.37
C GLU A 195 0.62 21.73 -0.12
N VAL A 196 -0.19 20.67 -0.20
CA VAL A 196 0.26 19.28 -0.02
C VAL A 196 1.04 18.83 -1.25
N MET A 197 0.57 19.15 -2.46
CA MET A 197 1.29 18.87 -3.71
C MET A 197 2.63 19.61 -3.77
N GLN A 198 2.69 20.82 -3.22
CA GLN A 198 3.91 21.62 -3.15
C GLN A 198 4.93 20.99 -2.20
N ARG A 199 4.49 20.49 -1.03
CA ARG A 199 5.35 19.71 -0.12
C ARG A 199 5.83 18.41 -0.75
N PHE A 200 4.96 17.70 -1.48
CA PHE A 200 5.31 16.48 -2.18
C PHE A 200 6.34 16.71 -3.30
N ALA A 201 6.18 17.77 -4.10
CA ALA A 201 7.17 18.20 -5.09
C ALA A 201 8.52 18.53 -4.44
N ASN A 202 8.51 19.27 -3.33
CA ASN A 202 9.72 19.61 -2.59
C ASN A 202 10.42 18.35 -2.04
N TYR A 203 9.66 17.40 -1.51
CA TYR A 203 10.17 16.11 -1.06
C TYR A 203 10.93 15.39 -2.18
N LEU A 204 10.30 15.20 -3.34
CA LEU A 204 10.93 14.52 -4.46
C LEU A 204 12.13 15.29 -5.02
N SER A 205 12.00 16.61 -5.22
CA SER A 205 13.09 17.44 -5.77
C SER A 205 14.33 17.52 -4.87
N LEU A 206 14.20 17.18 -3.59
CA LEU A 206 15.29 17.11 -2.61
C LEU A 206 15.73 15.66 -2.30
N ALA A 207 15.18 14.66 -2.99
CA ALA A 207 15.55 13.25 -2.79
C ALA A 207 17.06 13.04 -3.03
N SER A 208 17.71 12.30 -2.13
CA SER A 208 19.12 11.92 -2.24
C SER A 208 19.31 10.53 -1.67
N TYR A 209 19.85 9.63 -2.50
CA TYR A 209 20.11 8.24 -2.10
C TYR A 209 21.37 8.14 -1.23
N SER A 210 22.35 9.04 -1.36
CA SER A 210 23.51 9.10 -0.46
C SER A 210 23.22 9.77 0.88
N SER A 211 22.51 10.90 0.86
CA SER A 211 22.36 11.75 2.05
C SER A 211 21.17 11.32 2.91
N ASN A 212 20.13 10.74 2.31
CA ASN A 212 18.97 10.25 3.04
C ASN A 212 18.28 9.08 2.29
N PRO A 213 18.93 7.91 2.21
CA PRO A 213 18.43 6.76 1.45
C PRO A 213 17.03 6.32 1.87
N HIS A 214 16.69 6.45 3.16
CA HIS A 214 15.38 6.04 3.67
C HIS A 214 14.23 6.98 3.30
N ALA A 215 14.54 8.20 2.86
CA ALA A 215 13.55 9.15 2.36
C ALA A 215 13.58 9.27 0.84
N ALA A 216 14.47 8.57 0.15
CA ALA A 216 14.46 8.56 -1.31
C ALA A 216 13.38 7.57 -1.82
N PRO A 217 12.78 7.82 -2.99
CA PRO A 217 11.88 6.87 -3.63
C PRO A 217 12.54 5.50 -3.85
N ASP A 218 11.83 4.41 -3.53
CA ASP A 218 12.33 3.03 -3.62
C ASP A 218 12.79 2.67 -5.03
N GLU A 219 14.12 2.62 -5.24
CA GLU A 219 14.75 2.34 -6.52
C GLU A 219 14.46 0.93 -7.05
N ASP A 220 14.40 -0.06 -6.15
CA ASP A 220 14.12 -1.44 -6.51
C ASP A 220 12.69 -1.58 -7.03
N ARG A 221 11.74 -0.87 -6.41
CA ARG A 221 10.37 -0.79 -6.91
C ARG A 221 10.32 -0.19 -8.31
N LEU A 222 10.98 0.95 -8.52
CA LEU A 222 10.98 1.61 -9.83
C LEU A 222 11.63 0.75 -10.92
N LEU A 223 12.75 0.09 -10.60
CA LEU A 223 13.41 -0.84 -11.50
C LEU A 223 12.52 -2.02 -11.85
N ARG A 224 11.86 -2.65 -10.85
CA ARG A 224 10.96 -3.79 -11.09
C ARG A 224 9.75 -3.41 -11.93
N GLU A 225 9.15 -2.24 -11.67
CA GLU A 225 7.91 -1.83 -12.30
C GLU A 225 8.10 -1.20 -13.68
N PHE A 226 9.16 -0.42 -13.88
CA PHE A 226 9.40 0.36 -15.11
C PHE A 226 10.64 -0.08 -15.89
N GLY A 227 11.51 -0.91 -15.31
CA GLY A 227 12.81 -1.23 -15.91
C GLY A 227 13.75 -0.03 -15.96
N ALA A 228 13.53 0.97 -15.10
CA ALA A 228 14.22 2.25 -15.08
C ALA A 228 14.30 2.78 -13.64
N ILE A 229 15.43 3.40 -13.30
CA ILE A 229 15.63 4.10 -12.02
C ILE A 229 15.77 5.59 -12.29
N LEU A 230 15.19 6.41 -11.41
CA LEU A 230 15.28 7.85 -11.46
C LEU A 230 16.14 8.36 -10.30
N GLY A 231 17.34 8.88 -10.62
CA GLY A 231 18.22 9.47 -9.61
C GLY A 231 17.77 10.86 -9.15
N SER A 232 18.46 11.44 -8.16
CA SER A 232 18.18 12.77 -7.60
C SER A 232 18.05 13.89 -8.64
N ALA A 233 18.93 13.90 -9.65
CA ALA A 233 18.88 14.88 -10.73
C ALA A 233 17.59 14.74 -11.56
N GLY A 234 17.16 13.50 -11.80
CA GLY A 234 15.88 13.18 -12.45
C GLY A 234 14.70 13.70 -11.66
N TRP A 235 14.67 13.44 -10.34
CA TRP A 235 13.58 13.90 -9.48
C TRP A 235 13.48 15.42 -9.49
N LYS A 236 14.61 16.12 -9.34
CA LYS A 236 14.68 17.58 -9.39
C LYS A 236 14.14 18.16 -10.71
N LYS A 237 14.34 17.47 -11.83
CA LYS A 237 13.87 17.89 -13.15
C LYS A 237 12.35 17.77 -13.29
N ILE A 238 11.74 16.71 -12.74
CA ILE A 238 10.34 16.37 -13.02
C ILE A 238 9.38 16.72 -11.88
N ALA A 239 9.86 16.83 -10.64
CA ALA A 239 9.05 17.09 -9.45
C ALA A 239 8.66 18.57 -9.34
N SER A 240 7.71 18.98 -10.17
CA SER A 240 7.08 20.30 -10.11
C SER A 240 5.59 20.18 -9.82
N VAL A 241 5.01 21.22 -9.20
CA VAL A 241 3.56 21.30 -8.97
C VAL A 241 2.79 21.23 -10.29
N GLU A 242 3.33 21.79 -11.37
CA GLU A 242 2.75 21.73 -12.71
C GLU A 242 2.65 20.29 -13.20
N ASN A 243 3.75 19.53 -13.16
CA ASN A 243 3.77 18.13 -13.58
C ASN A 243 2.86 17.27 -12.68
N LEU A 244 2.90 17.49 -11.35
CA LEU A 244 2.00 16.79 -10.42
C LEU A 244 0.52 17.06 -10.72
N THR A 245 0.17 18.32 -11.01
CA THR A 245 -1.20 18.69 -11.41
C THR A 245 -1.60 18.03 -12.71
N LYS A 246 -0.68 17.99 -13.69
CA LYS A 246 -0.89 17.33 -14.98
C LYS A 246 -1.16 15.83 -14.80
N VAL A 247 -0.31 15.12 -14.06
CA VAL A 247 -0.48 13.66 -13.84
C VAL A 247 -1.74 13.37 -13.02
N LEU A 248 -2.05 14.19 -12.01
CA LEU A 248 -3.25 14.02 -11.19
C LEU A 248 -4.53 14.15 -12.03
N ARG A 249 -4.64 15.20 -12.87
CA ARG A 249 -5.81 15.41 -13.75
C ARG A 249 -6.00 14.28 -14.76
N ALA A 250 -4.93 13.64 -15.18
CA ALA A 250 -4.95 12.51 -16.10
C ALA A 250 -5.11 11.15 -15.39
N THR A 251 -5.15 11.13 -14.06
CA THR A 251 -5.30 9.89 -13.28
C THR A 251 -6.77 9.47 -13.24
N GLN A 252 -7.04 8.22 -13.60
CA GLN A 252 -8.35 7.60 -13.42
C GLN A 252 -8.36 6.79 -12.13
N ILE A 253 -9.33 7.05 -11.26
CA ILE A 253 -9.48 6.35 -9.97
C ILE A 253 -10.79 5.57 -9.98
N SER A 254 -10.73 4.28 -9.64
CA SER A 254 -11.90 3.40 -9.58
C SER A 254 -11.85 2.51 -8.35
N LEU A 255 -13.01 2.31 -7.73
CA LEU A 255 -13.18 1.38 -6.62
C LEU A 255 -14.07 0.21 -7.06
N TYR A 256 -13.65 -1.00 -6.70
CA TYR A 256 -14.35 -2.24 -7.02
C TYR A 256 -14.59 -3.06 -5.77
N GLN A 257 -15.75 -3.70 -5.72
CA GLN A 257 -16.02 -4.79 -4.79
C GLN A 257 -16.42 -6.01 -5.60
N HIS A 258 -15.86 -7.18 -5.26
CA HIS A 258 -16.20 -8.42 -5.95
C HIS A 258 -17.71 -8.70 -5.83
N GLY A 259 -18.41 -8.75 -6.97
CA GLY A 259 -19.87 -8.92 -7.04
C GLY A 259 -20.70 -7.63 -7.13
N SER A 260 -20.08 -6.45 -7.21
CA SER A 260 -20.75 -5.14 -7.29
C SER A 260 -20.35 -4.34 -8.54
N LYS A 261 -21.12 -3.31 -8.89
CA LYS A 261 -20.79 -2.38 -9.98
C LYS A 261 -19.54 -1.55 -9.65
N GLN A 262 -18.75 -1.23 -10.67
CA GLN A 262 -17.62 -0.32 -10.59
C GLN A 262 -18.09 1.10 -10.27
N THR A 263 -17.40 1.76 -9.31
CA THR A 263 -17.63 3.18 -9.02
C THR A 263 -16.39 3.98 -9.43
N LYS A 264 -16.57 4.94 -10.34
CA LYS A 264 -15.54 5.91 -10.69
C LYS A 264 -15.51 7.02 -9.65
N ILE A 265 -14.31 7.49 -9.32
CA ILE A 265 -14.11 8.57 -8.36
C ILE A 265 -13.54 9.76 -9.11
N ASP A 266 -14.33 10.83 -9.20
CA ASP A 266 -13.90 12.09 -9.77
C ASP A 266 -13.32 12.99 -8.66
N ILE A 267 -12.13 13.55 -8.92
CA ILE A 267 -11.53 14.56 -8.05
C ILE A 267 -12.11 15.91 -8.48
N SER A 268 -12.71 16.62 -7.53
CA SER A 268 -13.19 17.99 -7.73
C SER A 268 -11.98 18.89 -7.97
N SER A 269 -11.75 19.30 -9.22
CA SER A 269 -10.64 20.17 -9.64
C SER A 269 -10.85 21.63 -9.27
#